data_AF-A0A1G6A3F9-F1
#
_entry.id   AF-A0A1G6A3F9-F1
#
_cell.length_a   1.000
_cell.length_b   1.000
_cell.length_c   1.000
_cell.angle_alpha   90.00
_cell.angle_beta   90.00
_cell.angle_gamma   90.00
#
_symmetry.space_group_name_H-M   'P 1'
#
loop_
_entity.id
_entity.type
_entity.pdbx_description
1 polymer ?
#
loop_
_entity_poly.entity_id
_entity_poly.type
_entity_poly.pdbx_seq_one_letter_code
_entity_poly.pdbx_strand_id
1 'polypeptide(L)'
;MPILGAFMVPHPPIILPEVGDGEEKKISEVTAAYEKVADEIASLKPDTIVISSPHSIMYADYFHISPGKTAYGDMARFNAEQVSFDAEYDEELVSTICRIAEKGGMDASDKANDSDSEGQGGLALHEFPAGTMGERDPSLDHGTIIPLYFICKKYTDFKLVRIGLSGLPLALHYQMGQIIQKAVNETGRRIVYVASGDLSHKMKEEGPYGFAPEGPQYDERIMDVCGSGNFKRLFEFEDSFCEKAAECGHKSFVMMAGALDGLSVKAEALVHAATFGVGYGICRFEVGGPDENRHFLDIWRDEKLDELRERQKDEDPYVKLARFSLENYVNAGKTLHVKDVMDMGLPREMYKNQAGTFVSIHKNGALRGCIGTISPTCGCIAEEILQNAISAGTNDPRFPMITPDELPWLEISVDVLDEPEPISSPDELDVKRYGVIVRSGYKRGLLLPNLDGVDSVIQQINIACQKAGIPKGEEISLERFEVVRHE
;
A
#
# COMPACT_ATOMS: atom_id res chain seq x y z
N MET A 1 -25.40 17.49 -4.47
CA MET A 1 -24.21 16.82 -3.94
C MET A 1 -23.02 17.32 -4.73
N PRO A 2 -21.92 17.68 -4.07
CA PRO A 2 -20.77 18.27 -4.74
C PRO A 2 -20.06 17.30 -5.72
N ILE A 3 -20.00 16.00 -5.41
CA ILE A 3 -19.50 14.98 -6.36
C ILE A 3 -20.67 14.52 -7.24
N LEU A 4 -20.56 14.75 -8.56
CA LEU A 4 -21.61 14.52 -9.54
C LEU A 4 -21.58 13.10 -10.13
N GLY A 5 -20.41 12.48 -10.16
CA GLY A 5 -20.15 11.20 -10.79
C GLY A 5 -18.69 10.80 -10.61
N ALA A 6 -18.40 9.51 -10.75
CA ALA A 6 -17.03 9.02 -10.82
C ALA A 6 -16.87 7.97 -11.92
N PHE A 7 -15.66 7.84 -12.44
CA PHE A 7 -15.36 6.98 -13.58
C PHE A 7 -14.00 6.30 -13.40
N MET A 8 -14.00 4.98 -13.53
CA MET A 8 -12.78 4.17 -13.68
C MET A 8 -12.49 4.04 -15.16
N VAL A 9 -11.31 4.50 -15.59
CA VAL A 9 -10.96 4.51 -17.02
C VAL A 9 -9.50 4.10 -17.25
N PRO A 10 -9.21 3.39 -18.36
CA PRO A 10 -7.86 2.99 -18.72
C PRO A 10 -7.11 4.16 -19.37
N HIS A 11 -5.80 4.04 -19.52
CA HIS A 11 -4.95 5.02 -20.19
C HIS A 11 -3.86 4.41 -21.11
N PRO A 12 -4.17 3.40 -21.93
CA PRO A 12 -3.15 2.83 -22.79
C PRO A 12 -2.93 3.79 -23.97
N PRO A 13 -1.69 4.21 -24.26
CA PRO A 13 -1.41 5.12 -25.36
C PRO A 13 -1.98 4.67 -26.71
N ILE A 14 -2.04 3.35 -26.94
CA ILE A 14 -2.60 2.73 -28.15
C ILE A 14 -4.09 3.03 -28.39
N ILE A 15 -4.83 3.54 -27.39
CA ILE A 15 -6.23 3.95 -27.58
C ILE A 15 -6.37 5.20 -28.45
N LEU A 16 -5.30 5.99 -28.57
CA LEU A 16 -5.26 7.19 -29.41
C LEU A 16 -4.97 6.77 -30.87
N PRO A 17 -5.81 7.15 -31.85
CA PRO A 17 -5.52 6.87 -33.26
C PRO A 17 -4.14 7.37 -33.73
N GLU A 18 -3.69 8.48 -33.16
CA GLU A 18 -2.39 9.11 -33.41
C GLU A 18 -1.20 8.27 -32.95
N VAL A 19 -1.41 7.33 -32.01
CA VAL A 19 -0.39 6.41 -31.49
C VAL A 19 -0.62 5.00 -32.02
N GLY A 20 -1.88 4.56 -32.11
CA GLY A 20 -2.26 3.21 -32.51
C GLY A 20 -2.14 2.94 -34.01
N ASP A 21 -2.17 3.96 -34.87
CA ASP A 21 -2.04 3.83 -36.33
C ASP A 21 -2.94 2.73 -36.95
N GLY A 22 -4.17 2.63 -36.47
CA GLY A 22 -5.17 1.65 -36.87
C GLY A 22 -5.34 0.46 -35.91
N GLU A 23 -4.37 0.21 -35.03
CA GLU A 23 -4.45 -0.85 -34.02
C GLU A 23 -5.48 -0.53 -32.92
N GLU A 24 -5.76 0.75 -32.65
CA GLU A 24 -6.78 1.19 -31.71
C GLU A 24 -8.17 0.62 -32.04
N LYS A 25 -8.42 0.30 -33.32
CA LYS A 25 -9.68 -0.32 -33.78
C LYS A 25 -9.93 -1.70 -33.19
N LYS A 26 -8.88 -2.39 -32.74
CA LYS A 26 -8.99 -3.71 -32.09
C LYS A 26 -9.52 -3.63 -30.66
N ILE A 27 -9.63 -2.42 -30.11
CA ILE A 27 -10.26 -2.12 -28.81
C ILE A 27 -11.39 -1.09 -28.99
N SER A 28 -12.06 -1.11 -30.14
CA SER A 28 -13.12 -0.14 -30.48
C SER A 28 -14.26 -0.08 -29.45
N GLU A 29 -14.53 -1.19 -28.79
CA GLU A 29 -15.49 -1.32 -27.69
C GLU A 29 -15.05 -0.52 -26.46
N VAL A 30 -13.75 -0.47 -26.18
CA VAL A 30 -13.16 0.36 -25.11
C VAL A 30 -13.31 1.83 -25.46
N THR A 31 -12.92 2.22 -26.67
CA THR A 31 -13.09 3.60 -27.16
C THR A 31 -14.55 4.04 -27.14
N ALA A 32 -15.48 3.17 -27.56
CA ALA A 32 -16.91 3.46 -27.54
C ALA A 32 -17.48 3.62 -26.11
N ALA A 33 -17.01 2.84 -25.15
CA ALA A 33 -17.36 3.01 -23.75
C ALA A 33 -16.76 4.30 -23.15
N TYR A 34 -15.54 4.67 -23.55
CA TYR A 34 -14.90 5.92 -23.15
C TYR A 34 -15.67 7.15 -23.66
N GLU A 35 -16.10 7.12 -24.92
CA GLU A 35 -16.93 8.18 -25.51
C GLU A 35 -18.25 8.37 -24.74
N LYS A 36 -18.87 7.27 -24.25
CA LYS A 36 -20.05 7.36 -23.37
C LYS A 36 -19.72 8.04 -22.04
N VAL A 37 -18.58 7.72 -21.44
CA VAL A 37 -18.10 8.39 -20.21
C VAL A 37 -17.91 9.89 -20.48
N ALA A 38 -17.27 10.27 -21.58
CA ALA A 38 -17.06 11.67 -21.94
C ALA A 38 -18.38 12.42 -22.18
N ASP A 39 -19.36 11.79 -22.84
CA ASP A 39 -20.71 12.34 -23.02
C ASP A 39 -21.42 12.55 -21.68
N GLU A 40 -21.27 11.60 -20.75
CA GLU A 40 -21.85 11.70 -19.40
C GLU A 40 -21.21 12.85 -18.61
N ILE A 41 -19.87 12.96 -18.59
CA ILE A 41 -19.15 14.07 -17.95
C ILE A 41 -19.60 15.42 -18.52
N ALA A 42 -19.73 15.52 -19.85
CA ALA A 42 -20.21 16.73 -20.51
C ALA A 42 -21.65 17.09 -20.13
N SER A 43 -22.50 16.09 -19.88
CA SER A 43 -23.88 16.31 -19.41
C SER A 43 -23.95 16.80 -17.97
N LEU A 44 -23.03 16.34 -17.12
CA LEU A 44 -22.94 16.72 -15.70
C LEU A 44 -22.44 18.17 -15.52
N LYS A 45 -21.63 18.66 -16.47
CA LYS A 45 -21.02 20.00 -16.44
C LYS A 45 -20.36 20.30 -15.08
N PRO A 46 -19.32 19.53 -14.71
CA PRO A 46 -18.57 19.80 -13.50
C PRO A 46 -17.80 21.12 -13.62
N ASP A 47 -17.65 21.81 -12.49
CA ASP A 47 -16.76 22.97 -12.38
C ASP A 47 -15.30 22.53 -12.37
N THR A 48 -15.03 21.34 -11.78
CA THR A 48 -13.68 20.79 -11.62
C THR A 48 -13.66 19.28 -11.90
N ILE A 49 -12.64 18.79 -12.59
CA ILE A 49 -12.37 17.37 -12.77
C ILE A 49 -11.16 17.00 -11.91
N VAL A 50 -11.33 16.01 -11.03
CA VAL A 50 -10.23 15.42 -10.25
C VAL A 50 -9.75 14.17 -10.97
N ILE A 51 -8.45 14.11 -11.28
CA ILE A 51 -7.81 12.95 -11.93
C ILE A 51 -6.72 12.40 -11.02
N SER A 52 -6.84 11.13 -10.63
CA SER A 52 -5.74 10.37 -10.03
C SER A 52 -4.98 9.61 -11.11
N SER A 53 -3.65 9.78 -11.17
CA SER A 53 -2.80 9.14 -12.19
C SER A 53 -1.62 8.37 -11.57
N PRO A 54 -1.39 7.09 -11.94
CA PRO A 54 -0.21 6.32 -11.54
C PRO A 54 1.08 6.77 -12.23
N HIS A 55 0.98 7.58 -13.28
CA HIS A 55 2.12 8.05 -14.06
C HIS A 55 2.53 9.50 -13.74
N SER A 56 1.82 10.14 -12.80
CA SER A 56 2.36 11.27 -12.07
C SER A 56 3.48 10.80 -11.13
N ILE A 57 4.17 11.74 -10.50
CA ILE A 57 5.27 11.43 -9.58
C ILE A 57 4.72 10.63 -8.40
N MET A 58 5.25 9.42 -8.21
CA MET A 58 4.92 8.55 -7.07
C MET A 58 6.06 8.56 -6.06
N TYR A 59 5.75 9.01 -4.83
CA TYR A 59 6.64 8.94 -3.67
C TYR A 59 6.34 7.69 -2.85
N ALA A 60 7.34 7.16 -2.15
CA ALA A 60 7.15 5.98 -1.29
C ALA A 60 6.21 6.28 -0.10
N ASP A 61 6.21 7.52 0.37
CA ASP A 61 5.67 7.93 1.66
C ASP A 61 4.82 9.22 1.60
N TYR A 62 4.48 9.71 0.40
CA TYR A 62 3.76 10.98 0.23
C TYR A 62 2.81 10.97 -0.98
N PHE A 63 1.66 11.63 -0.87
CA PHE A 63 0.74 11.91 -1.98
C PHE A 63 1.03 13.28 -2.58
N HIS A 64 1.54 13.31 -3.80
CA HIS A 64 1.80 14.55 -4.51
C HIS A 64 0.53 15.07 -5.19
N ILE A 65 0.14 16.29 -4.86
CA ILE A 65 -0.94 17.04 -5.51
C ILE A 65 -0.28 18.10 -6.40
N SER A 66 -0.66 18.16 -7.67
CA SER A 66 0.00 19.06 -8.62
C SER A 66 -0.19 20.54 -8.22
N PRO A 67 0.90 21.31 -7.98
CA PRO A 67 0.83 22.73 -7.69
C PRO A 67 0.57 23.58 -8.94
N GLY A 68 0.44 24.89 -8.70
CA GLY A 68 0.47 25.91 -9.74
C GLY A 68 -0.90 26.24 -10.31
N LYS A 69 -0.91 27.13 -11.30
CA LYS A 69 -2.13 27.66 -11.93
C LYS A 69 -2.51 26.90 -13.19
N THR A 70 -1.52 26.43 -13.92
CA THR A 70 -1.68 25.81 -15.22
C THR A 70 -0.65 24.72 -15.41
N ALA A 71 -0.98 23.72 -16.21
CA ALA A 71 -0.05 22.70 -16.68
C ALA A 71 -0.22 22.46 -18.18
N TYR A 72 0.86 22.04 -18.82
CA TYR A 72 0.89 21.62 -20.22
C TYR A 72 1.44 20.20 -20.29
N GLY A 73 0.96 19.38 -21.21
CA GLY A 73 1.61 18.13 -21.59
C GLY A 73 1.18 17.66 -22.96
N ASP A 74 1.96 16.74 -23.52
CA ASP A 74 1.74 16.13 -24.82
C ASP A 74 2.11 14.65 -24.86
N MET A 75 1.78 13.99 -25.98
CA MET A 75 2.11 12.59 -26.21
C MET A 75 3.39 12.40 -27.05
N ALA A 76 4.35 13.34 -27.00
CA ALA A 76 5.60 13.24 -27.77
C ALA A 76 6.42 11.98 -27.44
N ARG A 77 6.35 11.49 -26.20
CA ARG A 77 6.98 10.22 -25.78
C ARG A 77 6.45 9.00 -26.55
N PHE A 78 5.29 9.14 -27.19
CA PHE A 78 4.64 8.13 -28.03
C PHE A 78 4.60 8.54 -29.52
N ASN A 79 5.41 9.53 -29.92
CA ASN A 79 5.44 10.10 -31.28
C ASN A 79 4.10 10.74 -31.72
N ALA A 80 3.35 11.32 -30.78
CA ALA A 80 2.07 11.97 -31.04
C ALA A 80 1.98 13.37 -30.38
N GLU A 81 3.01 14.21 -30.54
CA GLU A 81 3.09 15.56 -29.95
C GLU A 81 1.93 16.50 -30.29
N GLN A 82 1.21 16.24 -31.40
CA GLN A 82 -0.01 16.94 -31.77
C GLN A 82 -1.17 16.70 -30.80
N VAL A 83 -1.12 15.61 -30.02
CA VAL A 83 -2.05 15.36 -28.92
C VAL A 83 -1.48 16.04 -27.68
N SER A 84 -1.92 17.26 -27.44
CA SER A 84 -1.46 18.10 -26.33
C SER A 84 -2.61 18.87 -25.68
N PHE A 85 -2.42 19.22 -24.40
CA PHE A 85 -3.42 19.90 -23.59
C PHE A 85 -2.77 20.96 -22.69
N ASP A 86 -3.41 22.12 -22.63
CA ASP A 86 -3.26 23.09 -21.56
C ASP A 86 -4.41 22.89 -20.56
N ALA A 87 -4.10 22.84 -19.27
CA ALA A 87 -5.07 22.72 -18.19
C ALA A 87 -4.93 23.88 -17.21
N GLU A 88 -6.04 24.44 -16.74
CA GLU A 88 -6.08 25.36 -15.59
C GLU A 88 -6.38 24.56 -14.33
N TYR A 89 -5.58 24.73 -13.28
CA TYR A 89 -5.77 24.03 -12.00
C TYR A 89 -6.75 24.77 -11.08
N ASP A 90 -7.52 24.02 -10.29
CA ASP A 90 -8.37 24.54 -9.22
C ASP A 90 -7.55 24.78 -7.94
N GLU A 91 -6.85 25.93 -7.88
CA GLU A 91 -5.99 26.30 -6.76
C GLU A 91 -6.74 26.31 -5.40
N GLU A 92 -8.03 26.67 -5.41
CA GLU A 92 -8.86 26.70 -4.20
C GLU A 92 -9.13 25.29 -3.66
N LEU A 93 -9.47 24.35 -4.55
CA LEU A 93 -9.67 22.96 -4.14
C LEU A 93 -8.35 22.32 -3.70
N VAL A 94 -7.24 22.54 -4.43
CA VAL A 94 -5.91 22.04 -4.08
C VAL A 94 -5.48 22.54 -2.69
N SER A 95 -5.59 23.85 -2.43
CA SER A 95 -5.22 24.42 -1.13
C SER A 95 -6.09 23.90 0.01
N THR A 96 -7.38 23.65 -0.24
CA THR A 96 -8.28 23.07 0.76
C THR A 96 -7.92 21.62 1.07
N ILE A 97 -7.61 20.81 0.06
CA ILE A 97 -7.12 19.42 0.24
C ILE A 97 -5.84 19.42 1.08
N CYS A 98 -4.85 20.26 0.72
CA CYS A 98 -3.59 20.37 1.47
C CYS A 98 -3.83 20.77 2.94
N ARG A 99 -4.67 21.79 3.18
CA ARG A 99 -5.00 22.24 4.53
C ARG A 99 -5.67 21.17 5.38
N ILE A 100 -6.52 20.32 4.79
CA ILE A 100 -7.16 19.22 5.52
C ILE A 100 -6.12 18.14 5.83
N ALA A 101 -5.23 17.82 4.88
CA ALA A 101 -4.14 16.87 5.09
C ALA A 101 -3.17 17.33 6.19
N GLU A 102 -2.74 18.59 6.19
CA GLU A 102 -1.89 19.23 7.22
C GLU A 102 -2.52 19.20 8.61
N LYS A 103 -3.85 19.10 8.72
CA LYS A 103 -4.54 18.97 10.00
C LYS A 103 -4.62 17.53 10.50
N GLY A 104 -4.10 16.55 9.76
CA GLY A 104 -4.17 15.11 10.08
C GLY A 104 -5.30 14.36 9.35
N GLY A 105 -5.94 14.96 8.36
CA GLY A 105 -6.97 14.31 7.54
C GLY A 105 -8.29 14.06 8.28
N MET A 106 -8.96 12.94 7.97
CA MET A 106 -10.24 12.56 8.60
C MET A 106 -10.09 12.20 10.08
N ASP A 107 -8.94 11.65 10.47
CA ASP A 107 -8.71 11.16 11.84
C ASP A 107 -8.54 12.30 12.88
N ALA A 108 -8.37 13.54 12.44
CA ALA A 108 -8.03 14.65 13.33
C ALA A 108 -9.19 15.53 13.81
N SER A 109 -10.41 15.36 13.32
CA SER A 109 -11.45 16.38 13.53
C SER A 109 -12.90 15.90 13.58
N ASP A 110 -13.19 14.85 14.37
CA ASP A 110 -14.58 14.56 14.81
C ASP A 110 -14.74 14.32 16.32
N LYS A 111 -13.67 14.46 17.13
CA LYS A 111 -13.73 14.32 18.61
C LYS A 111 -13.53 15.62 19.39
N ALA A 112 -13.93 16.76 18.84
CA ALA A 112 -13.88 18.03 19.58
C ALA A 112 -15.00 18.19 20.63
N ASN A 113 -15.94 17.24 20.75
CA ASN A 113 -17.09 17.34 21.66
C ASN A 113 -17.16 16.28 22.78
N ASP A 114 -16.23 15.32 22.85
CA ASP A 114 -16.15 14.39 23.99
C ASP A 114 -14.90 14.70 24.82
N SER A 115 -15.11 15.30 25.99
CA SER A 115 -14.04 15.70 26.91
C SER A 115 -13.34 14.52 27.61
N ASP A 116 -13.74 13.28 27.35
CA ASP A 116 -13.29 12.09 28.09
C ASP A 116 -12.68 10.97 27.23
N SER A 117 -12.43 11.19 25.93
CA SER A 117 -11.68 10.23 25.11
C SER A 117 -10.31 10.78 24.72
N GLU A 118 -9.27 10.43 25.49
CA GLU A 118 -7.89 10.53 25.02
C GLU A 118 -7.77 9.82 23.65
N GLY A 119 -7.11 10.50 22.71
CA GLY A 119 -7.14 10.20 21.28
C GLY A 119 -6.89 8.74 20.93
N GLN A 120 -7.97 8.00 20.69
CA GLN A 120 -7.97 6.75 19.95
C GLN A 120 -8.46 7.04 18.52
N GLY A 121 -7.56 6.88 17.55
CA GLY A 121 -7.88 6.83 16.12
C GLY A 121 -6.96 7.67 15.25
N GLY A 122 -5.98 7.05 14.58
CA GLY A 122 -5.30 7.64 13.42
C GLY A 122 -3.96 6.96 13.11
N LEU A 123 -3.70 6.67 11.83
CA LEU A 123 -2.41 6.13 11.33
C LEU A 123 -1.32 7.20 11.15
N ALA A 124 -1.68 8.48 11.30
CA ALA A 124 -0.78 9.61 11.12
C ALA A 124 -0.86 10.53 12.35
N LEU A 125 0.19 10.53 13.16
CA LEU A 125 0.34 11.54 14.22
C LEU A 125 0.64 12.91 13.58
N HIS A 126 -0.37 13.77 13.62
CA HIS A 126 -0.38 15.21 13.32
C HIS A 126 -0.57 15.66 11.86
N GLU A 127 0.05 15.02 10.86
CA GLU A 127 -0.10 15.41 9.44
C GLU A 127 -0.33 14.19 8.55
N PHE A 128 -1.36 14.23 7.71
CA PHE A 128 -1.54 13.25 6.65
C PHE A 128 -0.55 13.57 5.52
N PRO A 129 0.23 12.60 5.02
CA PRO A 129 1.36 12.86 4.12
C PRO A 129 0.89 13.15 2.68
N ALA A 130 0.27 14.32 2.47
CA ALA A 130 -0.20 14.78 1.18
C ALA A 130 0.00 16.29 1.01
N GLY A 131 0.21 16.73 -0.22
CA GLY A 131 0.36 18.15 -0.54
C GLY A 131 1.15 18.39 -1.81
N THR A 132 1.60 19.62 -2.00
CA THR A 132 2.25 20.06 -3.24
C THR A 132 3.78 20.03 -3.20
N MET A 133 4.39 19.52 -2.13
CA MET A 133 5.85 19.50 -2.01
C MET A 133 6.48 18.44 -2.93
N GLY A 134 7.65 18.76 -3.46
CA GLY A 134 8.44 17.79 -4.24
C GLY A 134 7.99 17.63 -5.69
N GLU A 135 7.42 18.65 -6.33
CA GLU A 135 7.23 18.61 -7.78
C GLU A 135 8.58 18.46 -8.51
N ARG A 136 8.69 17.45 -9.38
CA ARG A 136 9.86 17.19 -10.23
C ARG A 136 9.59 17.43 -11.71
N ASP A 137 8.36 17.20 -12.13
CA ASP A 137 7.89 17.31 -13.50
C ASP A 137 6.46 17.90 -13.48
N PRO A 138 6.30 19.17 -13.86
CA PRO A 138 4.99 19.83 -13.90
C PRO A 138 4.14 19.40 -15.09
N SER A 139 4.71 18.65 -16.06
CA SER A 139 3.98 18.28 -17.27
C SER A 139 2.85 17.31 -16.99
N LEU A 140 1.78 17.40 -17.79
CA LEU A 140 0.69 16.42 -17.75
C LEU A 140 1.23 15.08 -18.29
N ASP A 141 1.11 14.03 -17.48
CA ASP A 141 1.49 12.68 -17.87
C ASP A 141 0.42 12.02 -18.74
N HIS A 142 0.77 10.93 -19.43
CA HIS A 142 -0.16 10.22 -20.31
C HIS A 142 -1.39 9.63 -19.60
N GLY A 143 -1.25 9.23 -18.33
CA GLY A 143 -2.38 8.81 -17.50
C GLY A 143 -3.39 9.93 -17.25
N THR A 144 -2.96 11.19 -17.36
CA THR A 144 -3.83 12.37 -17.31
C THR A 144 -4.31 12.78 -18.71
N ILE A 145 -3.43 12.77 -19.72
CA ILE A 145 -3.73 13.22 -21.08
C ILE A 145 -4.78 12.35 -21.76
N ILE A 146 -4.73 11.03 -21.59
CA ILE A 146 -5.66 10.13 -22.30
C ILE A 146 -7.12 10.34 -21.86
N PRO A 147 -7.45 10.44 -20.55
CA PRO A 147 -8.77 10.88 -20.13
C PRO A 147 -9.17 12.25 -20.69
N LEU A 148 -8.26 13.24 -20.64
CA LEU A 148 -8.52 14.57 -21.19
C LEU A 148 -8.80 14.54 -22.70
N TYR A 149 -8.15 13.66 -23.45
CA TYR A 149 -8.38 13.50 -24.89
C TYR A 149 -9.81 13.16 -25.23
N PHE A 150 -10.47 12.31 -24.44
CA PHE A 150 -11.88 11.99 -24.65
C PHE A 150 -12.80 13.08 -24.10
N ILE A 151 -12.52 13.57 -22.90
CA ILE A 151 -13.36 14.57 -22.22
C ILE A 151 -13.40 15.89 -22.99
N CYS A 152 -12.24 16.43 -23.38
CA CYS A 152 -12.12 17.72 -24.04
C CYS A 152 -12.75 17.77 -25.44
N LYS A 153 -13.02 16.61 -26.06
CA LYS A 153 -13.83 16.55 -27.30
C LYS A 153 -15.29 16.93 -27.07
N LYS A 154 -15.79 16.78 -25.83
CA LYS A 154 -17.21 16.96 -25.46
C LYS A 154 -17.43 18.15 -24.53
N TYR A 155 -16.48 18.44 -23.65
CA TYR A 155 -16.59 19.47 -22.63
C TYR A 155 -15.22 20.01 -22.22
N THR A 156 -15.09 21.34 -22.14
CA THR A 156 -13.81 22.02 -21.85
C THR A 156 -13.92 23.09 -20.75
N ASP A 157 -15.12 23.38 -20.26
CA ASP A 157 -15.37 24.45 -19.28
C ASP A 157 -15.21 23.90 -17.85
N PHE A 158 -13.99 23.50 -17.49
CA PHE A 158 -13.66 22.96 -16.18
C PHE A 158 -12.23 23.32 -15.75
N LYS A 159 -11.98 23.27 -14.45
CA LYS A 159 -10.65 23.26 -13.87
C LYS A 159 -10.18 21.84 -13.54
N LEU A 160 -8.88 21.63 -13.47
CA LEU A 160 -8.27 20.33 -13.18
C LEU A 160 -7.76 20.28 -11.73
N VAL A 161 -7.82 19.11 -11.12
CA VAL A 161 -6.95 18.73 -9.99
C VAL A 161 -6.31 17.41 -10.35
N ARG A 162 -4.99 17.37 -10.41
CA ARG A 162 -4.22 16.14 -10.69
C ARG A 162 -3.48 15.67 -9.45
N ILE A 163 -3.73 14.42 -9.06
CA ILE A 163 -3.16 13.80 -7.85
C ILE A 163 -2.39 12.54 -8.27
N GLY A 164 -1.15 12.42 -7.79
CA GLY A 164 -0.34 11.21 -7.96
C GLY A 164 -0.67 10.14 -6.91
N LEU A 165 -0.33 8.90 -7.22
CA LEU A 165 -0.41 7.80 -6.25
C LEU A 165 0.80 7.79 -5.31
N SER A 166 0.79 6.88 -4.33
CA SER A 166 1.86 6.76 -3.34
C SER A 166 2.27 5.31 -3.09
N GLY A 167 3.47 5.10 -2.55
CA GLY A 167 3.91 3.83 -1.98
C GLY A 167 3.18 3.46 -0.68
N LEU A 168 2.40 4.39 -0.12
CA LEU A 168 1.61 4.18 1.08
C LEU A 168 0.53 3.09 0.94
N PRO A 169 0.06 2.48 2.05
CA PRO A 169 -0.97 1.43 2.03
C PRO A 169 -2.30 1.86 1.40
N LEU A 170 -3.11 0.88 0.99
CA LEU A 170 -4.45 1.10 0.42
C LEU A 170 -5.38 1.89 1.35
N ALA A 171 -5.32 1.64 2.65
CA ALA A 171 -6.09 2.39 3.64
C ALA A 171 -5.83 3.90 3.57
N LEU A 172 -4.56 4.31 3.38
CA LEU A 172 -4.21 5.74 3.22
C LEU A 172 -4.65 6.29 1.86
N HIS A 173 -4.65 5.47 0.79
CA HIS A 173 -5.23 5.90 -0.49
C HIS A 173 -6.73 6.17 -0.36
N TYR A 174 -7.47 5.33 0.37
CA TYR A 174 -8.88 5.55 0.65
C TYR A 174 -9.10 6.82 1.47
N GLN A 175 -8.30 7.03 2.53
CA GLN A 175 -8.35 8.27 3.33
C GLN A 175 -8.05 9.52 2.50
N MET A 176 -7.12 9.44 1.53
CA MET A 176 -6.87 10.55 0.59
C MET A 176 -8.14 10.88 -0.20
N GLY A 177 -8.89 9.86 -0.63
CA GLY A 177 -10.23 10.02 -1.20
C GLY A 177 -11.20 10.76 -0.28
N GLN A 178 -11.28 10.34 0.98
CA GLN A 178 -12.14 10.99 1.98
C GLN A 178 -11.74 12.46 2.23
N ILE A 179 -10.45 12.77 2.24
CA ILE A 179 -9.94 14.15 2.32
C ILE A 179 -10.39 14.97 1.12
N ILE A 180 -10.33 14.41 -0.11
CA ILE A 180 -10.84 15.06 -1.32
C ILE A 180 -12.34 15.34 -1.16
N GLN A 181 -13.13 14.35 -0.73
CA GLN A 181 -14.57 14.54 -0.50
C GLN A 181 -14.85 15.67 0.48
N LYS A 182 -14.13 15.72 1.62
CA LYS A 182 -14.26 16.79 2.61
C LYS A 182 -13.93 18.15 2.02
N ALA A 183 -12.83 18.26 1.26
CA ALA A 183 -12.44 19.50 0.60
C ALA A 183 -13.48 19.98 -0.43
N VAL A 184 -14.03 19.05 -1.21
CA VAL A 184 -15.09 19.33 -2.18
C VAL A 184 -16.36 19.81 -1.46
N ASN A 185 -16.73 19.20 -0.34
CA ASN A 185 -17.87 19.63 0.47
C ASN A 185 -17.65 21.01 1.10
N GLU A 186 -16.44 21.31 1.58
CA GLU A 186 -16.10 22.62 2.17
C GLU A 186 -16.06 23.75 1.13
N THR A 187 -15.58 23.49 -0.08
CA THR A 187 -15.51 24.48 -1.17
C THR A 187 -16.84 24.61 -1.93
N GLY A 188 -17.71 23.59 -1.88
CA GLY A 188 -18.94 23.54 -2.65
C GLY A 188 -18.72 23.32 -4.16
N ARG A 189 -17.51 22.96 -4.59
CA ARG A 189 -17.19 22.67 -5.99
C ARG A 189 -18.00 21.49 -6.51
N ARG A 190 -18.58 21.63 -7.70
CA ARG A 190 -19.23 20.50 -8.37
C ARG A 190 -18.18 19.73 -9.17
N ILE A 191 -17.84 18.53 -8.73
CA ILE A 191 -16.76 17.76 -9.36
C ILE A 191 -17.23 16.47 -10.03
N VAL A 192 -16.41 16.00 -10.96
CA VAL A 192 -16.35 14.59 -11.33
C VAL A 192 -14.99 14.03 -10.92
N TYR A 193 -14.96 12.78 -10.47
CA TYR A 193 -13.72 12.05 -10.20
C TYR A 193 -13.40 11.08 -11.35
N VAL A 194 -12.16 11.10 -11.86
CA VAL A 194 -11.68 10.18 -12.89
C VAL A 194 -10.48 9.41 -12.33
N ALA A 195 -10.70 8.13 -12.05
CA ALA A 195 -9.65 7.21 -11.63
C ALA A 195 -8.99 6.61 -12.86
N SER A 196 -7.84 7.16 -13.23
CA SER A 196 -7.08 6.71 -14.40
C SER A 196 -6.18 5.54 -14.00
N GLY A 197 -6.27 4.43 -14.73
CA GLY A 197 -5.59 3.18 -14.41
C GLY A 197 -5.87 2.07 -15.42
N ASP A 198 -4.83 1.51 -16.03
CA ASP A 198 -4.94 0.19 -16.66
C ASP A 198 -5.06 -0.91 -15.58
N LEU A 199 -5.62 -2.06 -15.96
CA LEU A 199 -5.71 -3.23 -15.08
C LEU A 199 -4.41 -4.05 -15.15
N SER A 200 -4.46 -5.37 -15.19
CA SER A 200 -3.25 -6.20 -15.28
C SER A 200 -2.51 -5.98 -16.59
N HIS A 201 -1.17 -5.89 -16.50
CA HIS A 201 -0.29 -5.86 -17.67
C HIS A 201 0.16 -7.26 -18.14
N LYS A 202 -0.28 -8.33 -17.47
CA LYS A 202 0.19 -9.72 -17.68
C LYS A 202 -0.90 -10.69 -18.13
N MET A 203 -1.75 -10.25 -19.05
CA MET A 203 -2.93 -11.02 -19.47
C MET A 203 -2.63 -12.14 -20.48
N LYS A 204 -1.51 -12.06 -21.22
CA LYS A 204 -1.20 -12.99 -22.33
C LYS A 204 0.31 -13.23 -22.43
N GLU A 205 0.72 -14.42 -22.90
CA GLU A 205 2.15 -14.74 -23.11
C GLU A 205 2.79 -13.82 -24.15
N GLU A 206 2.03 -13.47 -25.19
CA GLU A 206 2.48 -12.58 -26.26
C GLU A 206 2.38 -11.08 -25.89
N GLY A 207 1.92 -10.78 -24.67
CA GLY A 207 1.82 -9.41 -24.15
C GLY A 207 3.20 -8.81 -23.84
N PRO A 208 3.31 -7.47 -23.78
CA PRO A 208 4.58 -6.77 -23.57
C PRO A 208 5.28 -7.12 -22.25
N TYR A 209 4.54 -7.65 -21.27
CA TYR A 209 5.05 -7.99 -19.93
C TYR A 209 4.95 -9.50 -19.62
N GLY A 210 4.64 -10.31 -20.62
CA GLY A 210 4.43 -11.76 -20.49
C GLY A 210 3.14 -12.11 -19.74
N PHE A 211 3.01 -13.38 -19.37
CA PHE A 211 1.84 -13.90 -18.66
C PHE A 211 2.13 -14.19 -17.19
N ALA A 212 1.16 -13.88 -16.33
CA ALA A 212 1.10 -14.38 -14.96
C ALA A 212 -0.35 -14.78 -14.65
N PRO A 213 -0.60 -15.89 -13.94
CA PRO A 213 -1.96 -16.31 -13.60
C PRO A 213 -2.70 -15.25 -12.76
N GLU A 214 -1.97 -14.44 -11.99
CA GLU A 214 -2.51 -13.31 -11.24
C GLU A 214 -3.13 -12.23 -12.14
N GLY A 215 -2.71 -12.12 -13.40
CA GLY A 215 -3.22 -11.09 -14.30
C GLY A 215 -4.71 -11.23 -14.61
N PRO A 216 -5.15 -12.34 -15.23
CA PRO A 216 -6.58 -12.58 -15.45
C PRO A 216 -7.40 -12.65 -14.17
N GLN A 217 -6.83 -13.17 -13.08
CA GLN A 217 -7.49 -13.21 -11.77
C GLN A 217 -7.73 -11.81 -11.20
N TYR A 218 -6.76 -10.91 -11.36
CA TYR A 218 -6.87 -9.51 -10.95
C TYR A 218 -7.98 -8.82 -11.73
N ASP A 219 -7.94 -8.91 -13.06
CA ASP A 219 -8.91 -8.28 -13.96
C ASP A 219 -10.36 -8.72 -13.70
N GLU A 220 -10.60 -10.02 -13.58
CA GLU A 220 -11.92 -10.56 -13.27
C GLU A 220 -12.45 -10.00 -11.94
N ARG A 221 -11.59 -10.04 -10.92
CA ARG A 221 -11.97 -9.64 -9.56
C ARG A 221 -12.18 -8.13 -9.43
N ILE A 222 -11.30 -7.31 -10.01
CA ILE A 222 -11.43 -5.85 -9.91
C ILE A 222 -12.64 -5.35 -10.69
N MET A 223 -12.95 -5.96 -11.85
CA MET A 223 -14.16 -5.62 -12.61
C MET A 223 -15.44 -6.03 -11.87
N ASP A 224 -15.45 -7.13 -11.13
CA ASP A 224 -16.55 -7.51 -10.24
C ASP A 224 -16.70 -6.53 -9.06
N VAL A 225 -15.61 -6.18 -8.38
CA VAL A 225 -15.60 -5.22 -7.26
C VAL A 225 -16.10 -3.84 -7.71
N CYS A 226 -15.52 -3.29 -8.77
CA CYS A 226 -15.89 -1.99 -9.30
C CYS A 226 -17.25 -2.02 -9.99
N GLY A 227 -17.60 -3.09 -10.72
CA GLY A 227 -18.89 -3.22 -11.39
C GLY A 227 -20.08 -3.35 -10.43
N SER A 228 -19.86 -3.93 -9.23
CA SER A 228 -20.87 -4.02 -8.17
C SER A 228 -20.88 -2.83 -7.21
N GLY A 229 -19.82 -2.01 -7.20
CA GLY A 229 -19.65 -0.90 -6.26
C GLY A 229 -19.39 -1.34 -4.82
N ASN A 230 -18.99 -2.59 -4.59
CA ASN A 230 -18.64 -3.14 -3.27
C ASN A 230 -17.17 -2.82 -2.92
N PHE A 231 -16.90 -1.54 -2.66
CA PHE A 231 -15.53 -1.06 -2.53
C PHE A 231 -14.77 -1.56 -1.29
N LYS A 232 -15.45 -2.13 -0.27
CA LYS A 232 -14.75 -2.82 0.83
C LYS A 232 -13.77 -3.87 0.31
N ARG A 233 -14.16 -4.56 -0.77
CA ARG A 233 -13.37 -5.63 -1.36
C ARG A 233 -12.08 -5.15 -2.04
N LEU A 234 -11.91 -3.84 -2.25
CA LEU A 234 -10.63 -3.28 -2.75
C LEU A 234 -9.47 -3.52 -1.79
N PHE A 235 -9.74 -3.64 -0.48
CA PHE A 235 -8.72 -3.92 0.53
C PHE A 235 -8.29 -5.39 0.61
N GLU A 236 -8.98 -6.30 -0.07
CA GLU A 236 -8.66 -7.73 -0.09
C GLU A 236 -7.60 -8.09 -1.16
N PHE A 237 -7.03 -7.09 -1.84
CA PHE A 237 -6.00 -7.25 -2.85
C PHE A 237 -4.65 -7.01 -2.20
N GLU A 238 -3.96 -8.11 -1.87
CA GLU A 238 -2.62 -8.07 -1.28
C GLU A 238 -1.61 -7.40 -2.23
N ASP A 239 -0.66 -6.65 -1.69
CA ASP A 239 0.33 -5.93 -2.49
C ASP A 239 1.10 -6.87 -3.42
N SER A 240 1.50 -8.05 -2.92
CA SER A 240 2.20 -9.07 -3.73
C SER A 240 1.36 -9.62 -4.89
N PHE A 241 0.03 -9.65 -4.75
CA PHE A 241 -0.88 -10.07 -5.81
C PHE A 241 -0.96 -9.00 -6.91
N CYS A 242 -1.12 -7.74 -6.52
CA CYS A 242 -1.11 -6.60 -7.45
C CYS A 242 0.24 -6.47 -8.19
N GLU A 243 1.36 -6.59 -7.47
CA GLU A 243 2.70 -6.58 -8.06
C GLU A 243 2.90 -7.70 -9.10
N LYS A 244 2.43 -8.92 -8.79
CA LYS A 244 2.51 -10.05 -9.73
C LYS A 244 1.64 -9.82 -10.97
N ALA A 245 0.44 -9.25 -10.80
CA ALA A 245 -0.43 -8.84 -11.91
C ALA A 245 0.13 -7.65 -12.71
N ALA A 246 1.11 -6.93 -12.16
CA ALA A 246 1.73 -5.74 -12.74
C ALA A 246 0.70 -4.68 -13.14
N GLU A 247 -0.32 -4.49 -12.32
CA GLU A 247 -1.35 -3.47 -12.51
C GLU A 247 -0.86 -2.08 -12.13
N CYS A 248 -1.50 -1.02 -12.65
CA CYS A 248 -1.21 0.36 -12.25
C CYS A 248 -2.42 1.13 -11.68
N GLY A 249 -3.64 0.63 -11.84
CA GLY A 249 -4.87 1.34 -11.51
C GLY A 249 -5.40 1.17 -10.08
N HIS A 250 -5.03 0.11 -9.37
CA HIS A 250 -5.71 -0.32 -8.13
C HIS A 250 -5.78 0.79 -7.08
N LYS A 251 -4.65 1.42 -6.81
CA LYS A 251 -4.52 2.54 -5.86
C LYS A 251 -5.31 3.78 -6.28
N SER A 252 -5.47 4.00 -7.58
CA SER A 252 -6.33 5.05 -8.16
C SER A 252 -7.80 4.75 -7.86
N PHE A 253 -8.22 3.50 -8.01
CA PHE A 253 -9.60 3.05 -7.75
C PHE A 253 -9.95 3.09 -6.26
N VAL A 254 -9.00 2.75 -5.39
CA VAL A 254 -9.15 2.85 -3.93
C VAL A 254 -9.33 4.31 -3.49
N MET A 255 -8.55 5.24 -4.06
CA MET A 255 -8.68 6.67 -3.78
C MET A 255 -10.04 7.22 -4.25
N MET A 256 -10.49 6.82 -5.43
CA MET A 256 -11.83 7.16 -5.92
C MET A 256 -12.93 6.62 -4.99
N ALA A 257 -12.83 5.37 -4.54
CA ALA A 257 -13.78 4.78 -3.62
C ALA A 257 -13.89 5.59 -2.31
N GLY A 258 -12.76 6.06 -1.78
CA GLY A 258 -12.74 6.95 -0.62
C GLY A 258 -13.39 8.32 -0.87
N ALA A 259 -13.30 8.86 -2.08
CA ALA A 259 -14.02 10.08 -2.44
C ALA A 259 -15.56 9.87 -2.47
N LEU A 260 -16.00 8.62 -2.62
CA LEU A 260 -17.41 8.21 -2.63
C LEU A 260 -17.88 7.63 -1.28
N ASP A 261 -17.04 7.69 -0.24
CA ASP A 261 -17.34 7.15 1.08
C ASP A 261 -18.63 7.75 1.65
N GLY A 262 -19.48 6.91 2.26
CA GLY A 262 -20.76 7.35 2.83
C GLY A 262 -21.80 7.85 1.81
N LEU A 263 -21.57 7.69 0.50
CA LEU A 263 -22.54 8.02 -0.56
C LEU A 263 -23.05 6.76 -1.24
N SER A 264 -24.36 6.71 -1.50
CA SER A 264 -24.95 5.67 -2.35
C SER A 264 -24.39 5.77 -3.77
N VAL A 265 -24.05 4.62 -4.35
CA VAL A 265 -23.46 4.55 -5.69
C VAL A 265 -24.18 3.48 -6.48
N LYS A 266 -24.64 3.84 -7.68
CA LYS A 266 -25.06 2.86 -8.69
C LYS A 266 -23.89 2.65 -9.65
N ALA A 267 -23.26 1.48 -9.52
CA ALA A 267 -22.13 1.08 -10.34
C ALA A 267 -22.59 0.32 -11.59
N GLU A 268 -21.85 0.49 -12.70
CA GLU A 268 -22.02 -0.28 -13.92
C GLU A 268 -20.66 -0.52 -14.59
N ALA A 269 -20.31 -1.79 -14.83
CA ALA A 269 -19.20 -2.15 -15.68
C ALA A 269 -19.61 -2.01 -17.16
N LEU A 270 -18.95 -1.11 -17.89
CA LEU A 270 -19.29 -0.81 -19.29
C LEU A 270 -18.56 -1.73 -20.26
N VAL A 271 -17.29 -2.03 -19.99
CA VAL A 271 -16.45 -2.87 -20.84
C VAL A 271 -15.25 -3.41 -20.08
N HIS A 272 -14.82 -4.61 -20.47
CA HIS A 272 -13.52 -5.18 -20.15
C HIS A 272 -12.92 -5.78 -21.42
N ALA A 273 -11.65 -5.49 -21.70
CA ALA A 273 -10.91 -6.04 -22.83
C ALA A 273 -9.45 -6.27 -22.45
N ALA A 274 -8.78 -7.26 -23.06
CA ALA A 274 -7.36 -7.55 -22.81
C ALA A 274 -6.59 -7.78 -24.12
N THR A 275 -6.93 -7.03 -25.16
CA THR A 275 -6.54 -7.32 -26.55
C THR A 275 -5.02 -7.40 -26.71
N PHE A 276 -4.26 -6.48 -26.11
CA PHE A 276 -2.81 -6.35 -26.26
C PHE A 276 -2.01 -6.94 -25.09
N GLY A 277 -2.60 -7.84 -24.29
CA GLY A 277 -1.96 -8.40 -23.11
C GLY A 277 -2.00 -7.49 -21.88
N VAL A 278 -2.61 -6.30 -22.01
CA VAL A 278 -2.95 -5.38 -20.93
C VAL A 278 -4.47 -5.32 -20.80
N GLY A 279 -4.97 -5.34 -19.58
CA GLY A 279 -6.38 -5.23 -19.23
C GLY A 279 -6.90 -3.80 -19.25
N TYR A 280 -8.03 -3.58 -19.92
CA TYR A 280 -8.71 -2.31 -20.06
C TYR A 280 -10.13 -2.45 -19.51
N GLY A 281 -10.40 -1.82 -18.37
CA GLY A 281 -11.71 -1.83 -17.72
C GLY A 281 -12.30 -0.44 -17.62
N ILE A 282 -13.58 -0.29 -17.95
CA ILE A 282 -14.31 0.95 -17.67
C ILE A 282 -15.52 0.65 -16.80
N CYS A 283 -15.61 1.33 -15.66
CA CYS A 283 -16.79 1.36 -14.81
C CYS A 283 -17.24 2.80 -14.60
N ARG A 284 -18.56 3.00 -14.54
CA ARG A 284 -19.15 4.29 -14.16
C ARG A 284 -19.90 4.18 -12.85
N PHE A 285 -19.94 5.29 -12.13
CA PHE A 285 -20.51 5.40 -10.79
C PHE A 285 -21.42 6.62 -10.71
N GLU A 286 -22.74 6.36 -10.76
CA GLU A 286 -23.76 7.39 -10.52
C GLU A 286 -23.90 7.61 -9.01
N VAL A 287 -23.66 8.85 -8.57
CA VAL A 287 -23.60 9.20 -7.15
C VAL A 287 -24.97 9.66 -6.66
N GLY A 288 -25.50 8.95 -5.67
CA GLY A 288 -26.74 9.24 -4.96
C GLY A 288 -26.50 9.86 -3.58
N GLY A 289 -27.57 9.98 -2.78
CA GLY A 289 -27.54 10.56 -1.43
C GLY A 289 -26.71 9.77 -0.41
N PRO A 290 -26.63 10.26 0.85
CA PRO A 290 -25.91 9.59 1.93
C PRO A 290 -26.33 8.12 2.13
N ASP A 291 -25.36 7.26 2.42
CA ASP A 291 -25.53 5.83 2.72
C ASP A 291 -24.46 5.37 3.74
N GLU A 292 -24.87 5.27 5.00
CA GLU A 292 -24.01 4.90 6.14
C GLU A 292 -23.40 3.50 6.00
N ASN A 293 -23.96 2.61 5.16
CA ASN A 293 -23.41 1.27 4.95
C ASN A 293 -22.17 1.28 4.03
N ARG A 294 -21.78 2.45 3.52
CA ARG A 294 -20.67 2.62 2.58
C ARG A 294 -19.47 3.33 3.19
N HIS A 295 -19.36 3.37 4.52
CA HIS A 295 -18.14 3.71 5.26
C HIS A 295 -17.14 2.55 5.24
N PHE A 296 -16.68 2.18 4.04
CA PHE A 296 -15.99 0.90 3.84
C PHE A 296 -14.63 0.81 4.53
N LEU A 297 -13.92 1.93 4.70
CA LEU A 297 -12.66 1.93 5.45
C LEU A 297 -12.87 1.61 6.92
N ASP A 298 -13.91 2.17 7.55
CA ASP A 298 -14.23 1.92 8.95
C ASP A 298 -14.72 0.50 9.15
N ILE A 299 -15.61 0.02 8.28
CA ILE A 299 -16.07 -1.38 8.30
C ILE A 299 -14.88 -2.34 8.16
N TRP A 300 -13.98 -2.10 7.20
CA TRP A 300 -12.79 -2.93 7.02
C TRP A 300 -11.84 -2.86 8.23
N ARG A 301 -11.64 -1.66 8.79
CA ARG A 301 -10.80 -1.42 9.97
C ARG A 301 -11.32 -2.19 11.18
N ASP A 302 -12.62 -2.13 11.45
CA ASP A 302 -13.24 -2.82 12.57
C ASP A 302 -13.14 -4.35 12.40
N GLU A 303 -13.48 -4.87 11.21
CA GLU A 303 -13.34 -6.30 10.90
C GLU A 303 -11.88 -6.78 11.05
N LYS A 304 -10.91 -5.99 10.58
CA LYS A 304 -9.48 -6.35 10.66
C LYS A 304 -8.97 -6.33 12.10
N LEU A 305 -9.36 -5.32 12.88
CA LEU A 305 -9.01 -5.26 14.30
C LEU A 305 -9.62 -6.41 15.09
N ASP A 306 -10.85 -6.80 14.78
CA ASP A 306 -11.48 -7.95 15.42
C ASP A 306 -10.78 -9.27 15.04
N GLU A 307 -10.40 -9.46 13.77
CA GLU A 307 -9.57 -10.60 13.33
C GLU A 307 -8.25 -10.67 14.11
N LEU A 308 -7.54 -9.54 14.22
CA LEU A 308 -6.27 -9.44 14.95
C LEU A 308 -6.46 -9.72 16.44
N ARG A 309 -7.52 -9.20 17.06
CA ARG A 309 -7.85 -9.47 18.47
C ARG A 309 -8.12 -10.94 18.72
N GLU A 310 -8.82 -11.64 17.82
CA GLU A 310 -9.03 -13.08 17.96
C GLU A 310 -7.70 -13.84 17.83
N ARG A 311 -6.86 -13.51 16.84
CA ARG A 311 -5.52 -14.10 16.70
C ARG A 311 -4.65 -13.89 17.94
N GLN A 312 -4.68 -12.68 18.51
CA GLN A 312 -3.93 -12.33 19.73
C GLN A 312 -4.32 -13.20 20.94
N LYS A 313 -5.57 -13.68 21.03
CA LYS A 313 -5.99 -14.59 22.12
C LYS A 313 -5.32 -15.95 22.01
N ASP A 314 -5.12 -16.42 20.79
CA ASP A 314 -4.58 -17.74 20.47
C ASP A 314 -3.04 -17.77 20.38
N GLU A 315 -2.37 -16.62 20.51
CA GLU A 315 -0.90 -16.53 20.55
C GLU A 315 -0.30 -17.49 21.57
N ASP A 316 0.83 -18.10 21.20
CA ASP A 316 1.55 -18.96 22.10
C ASP A 316 2.30 -18.17 23.20
N PRO A 317 2.85 -18.84 24.23
CA PRO A 317 3.53 -18.15 25.34
C PRO A 317 4.72 -17.28 24.95
N TYR A 318 5.41 -17.58 23.84
CA TYR A 318 6.58 -16.83 23.38
C TYR A 318 6.14 -15.50 22.76
N VAL A 319 5.12 -15.55 21.89
CA VAL A 319 4.54 -14.36 21.27
C VAL A 319 3.85 -13.48 22.30
N LYS A 320 3.07 -14.08 23.23
CA LYS A 320 2.43 -13.35 24.34
C LYS A 320 3.44 -12.60 25.20
N LEU A 321 4.60 -13.19 25.47
CA LEU A 321 5.66 -12.52 26.22
C LEU A 321 6.25 -11.33 25.43
N ALA A 322 6.51 -11.51 24.14
CA ALA A 322 7.02 -10.45 23.28
C ALA A 322 6.05 -9.28 23.20
N ARG A 323 4.76 -9.55 22.94
CA ARG A 323 3.68 -8.56 22.93
C ARG A 323 3.58 -7.81 24.25
N PHE A 324 3.51 -8.54 25.37
CA PHE A 324 3.40 -7.93 26.69
C PHE A 324 4.58 -7.03 27.03
N SER A 325 5.80 -7.42 26.63
CA SER A 325 7.00 -6.58 26.79
C SER A 325 6.89 -5.29 26.00
N LEU A 326 6.55 -5.39 24.70
CA LEU A 326 6.43 -4.26 23.80
C LEU A 326 5.35 -3.29 24.27
N GLU A 327 4.15 -3.77 24.59
CA GLU A 327 3.03 -2.95 25.03
C GLU A 327 3.31 -2.20 26.34
N ASN A 328 3.96 -2.85 27.33
CA ASN A 328 4.33 -2.17 28.58
C ASN A 328 5.36 -1.07 28.35
N TYR A 329 6.30 -1.29 27.42
CA TYR A 329 7.29 -0.29 27.08
C TYR A 329 6.68 0.88 26.31
N VAL A 330 5.89 0.61 25.26
CA VAL A 330 5.27 1.65 24.43
C VAL A 330 4.26 2.48 25.21
N ASN A 331 3.43 1.85 26.06
CA ASN A 331 2.39 2.57 26.80
C ASN A 331 2.91 3.27 28.06
N ALA A 332 3.88 2.69 28.77
CA ALA A 332 4.28 3.16 30.11
C ALA A 332 5.79 3.41 30.28
N GLY A 333 6.60 3.21 29.23
CA GLY A 333 8.06 3.27 29.31
C GLY A 333 8.66 2.20 30.23
N LYS A 334 7.90 1.13 30.54
CA LYS A 334 8.28 0.13 31.55
C LYS A 334 9.01 -1.04 30.89
N THR A 335 10.28 -1.21 31.23
CA THR A 335 11.03 -2.43 30.93
C THR A 335 10.69 -3.53 31.93
N LEU A 336 10.28 -4.70 31.44
CA LEU A 336 9.97 -5.87 32.26
C LEU A 336 11.20 -6.76 32.46
N HIS A 337 11.23 -7.46 33.58
CA HIS A 337 12.19 -8.51 33.88
C HIS A 337 11.49 -9.85 34.12
N VAL A 338 12.24 -10.95 34.13
CA VAL A 338 11.72 -12.31 34.32
C VAL A 338 10.82 -12.44 35.58
N LYS A 339 11.17 -11.73 36.66
CA LYS A 339 10.38 -11.70 37.91
C LYS A 339 8.98 -11.10 37.74
N ASP A 340 8.80 -10.21 36.77
CA ASP A 340 7.54 -9.49 36.52
C ASP A 340 6.57 -10.33 35.69
N VAL A 341 7.03 -11.45 35.10
CA VAL A 341 6.28 -12.32 34.20
C VAL A 341 6.16 -13.76 34.71
N MET A 342 6.49 -14.01 35.98
CA MET A 342 6.40 -15.35 36.59
C MET A 342 4.97 -15.88 36.65
N ASP A 343 3.99 -14.99 36.77
CA ASP A 343 2.57 -15.35 36.88
C ASP A 343 1.90 -15.58 35.50
N MET A 344 2.63 -15.37 34.38
CA MET A 344 2.11 -15.59 33.03
C MET A 344 2.01 -17.07 32.63
N GLY A 345 2.53 -17.99 33.44
CA GLY A 345 2.47 -19.42 33.16
C GLY A 345 3.33 -19.87 31.97
N LEU A 346 4.47 -19.22 31.73
CA LEU A 346 5.34 -19.54 30.61
C LEU A 346 5.97 -20.95 30.75
N PRO A 347 6.26 -21.63 29.63
CA PRO A 347 6.96 -22.90 29.63
C PRO A 347 8.30 -22.88 30.38
N ARG A 348 8.64 -23.99 31.04
CA ARG A 348 9.82 -24.06 31.94
C ARG A 348 11.14 -23.87 31.21
N GLU A 349 11.21 -24.31 29.97
CA GLU A 349 12.34 -24.17 29.06
C GLU A 349 12.69 -22.71 28.82
N MET A 350 11.70 -21.79 28.79
CA MET A 350 11.95 -20.36 28.58
C MET A 350 12.78 -19.74 29.70
N TYR A 351 12.70 -20.29 30.92
CA TYR A 351 13.44 -19.81 32.10
C TYR A 351 14.78 -20.53 32.31
N LYS A 352 14.95 -21.72 31.71
CA LYS A 352 16.11 -22.59 31.98
C LYS A 352 17.11 -22.62 30.83
N ASN A 353 16.62 -22.59 29.61
CA ASN A 353 17.45 -22.69 28.42
C ASN A 353 17.87 -21.30 27.97
N GLN A 354 18.99 -21.27 27.26
CA GLN A 354 19.53 -20.08 26.62
C GLN A 354 19.52 -20.33 25.11
N ALA A 355 18.97 -19.39 24.36
CA ALA A 355 18.99 -19.40 22.90
C ALA A 355 19.04 -17.96 22.39
N GLY A 356 19.57 -17.77 21.18
CA GLY A 356 19.32 -16.54 20.44
C GLY A 356 17.85 -16.46 20.07
N THR A 357 17.27 -15.27 20.06
CA THR A 357 15.87 -15.08 19.62
C THR A 357 15.76 -13.91 18.67
N PHE A 358 14.82 -13.98 17.73
CA PHE A 358 14.44 -12.85 16.88
C PHE A 358 12.97 -12.57 17.10
N VAL A 359 12.64 -11.32 17.44
CA VAL A 359 11.26 -10.85 17.48
C VAL A 359 11.02 -10.07 16.20
N SER A 360 10.05 -10.53 15.41
CA SER A 360 9.61 -9.87 14.19
C SER A 360 8.21 -9.31 14.40
N ILE A 361 8.04 -8.03 14.09
CA ILE A 361 6.79 -7.29 14.21
C ILE A 361 6.36 -6.93 12.81
N HIS A 362 5.13 -7.28 12.45
CA HIS A 362 4.48 -6.91 11.20
C HIS A 362 3.26 -6.03 11.47
N LYS A 363 2.90 -5.20 10.52
CA LYS A 363 1.70 -4.37 10.52
C LYS A 363 1.09 -4.44 9.13
N ASN A 364 -0.13 -4.99 9.02
CA ASN A 364 -0.80 -5.24 7.74
C ASN A 364 0.09 -6.06 6.78
N GLY A 365 0.68 -7.15 7.27
CA GLY A 365 1.59 -8.01 6.48
C GLY A 365 2.99 -7.43 6.20
N ALA A 366 3.19 -6.11 6.32
CA ALA A 366 4.49 -5.48 6.10
C ALA A 366 5.36 -5.51 7.37
N LEU A 367 6.67 -5.71 7.20
CA LEU A 367 7.63 -5.69 8.31
C LEU A 367 7.67 -4.29 8.96
N ARG A 368 7.42 -4.22 10.27
CA ARG A 368 7.40 -3.00 11.08
C ARG A 368 8.55 -2.90 12.09
N GLY A 369 9.24 -4.01 12.34
CA GLY A 369 10.46 -4.10 13.14
C GLY A 369 10.94 -5.54 13.23
N CYS A 370 12.25 -5.78 13.21
CA CYS A 370 12.80 -7.11 13.48
C CYS A 370 14.20 -7.00 14.08
N ILE A 371 14.33 -7.42 15.33
CA ILE A 371 15.58 -7.43 16.08
C ILE A 371 15.73 -8.74 16.83
N GLY A 372 16.96 -9.22 16.89
CA GLY A 372 17.29 -10.44 17.59
C GLY A 372 18.77 -10.62 17.83
N THR A 373 19.08 -11.72 18.50
CA THR A 373 20.43 -12.13 18.86
C THR A 373 20.74 -13.50 18.26
N ILE A 374 21.93 -13.62 17.67
CA ILE A 374 22.38 -14.84 16.98
C ILE A 374 22.75 -15.94 17.98
N SER A 375 23.28 -15.54 19.13
CA SER A 375 23.66 -16.40 20.24
C SER A 375 23.08 -15.79 21.51
N PRO A 376 22.78 -16.60 22.54
CA PRO A 376 22.18 -16.08 23.77
C PRO A 376 23.04 -14.98 24.38
N THR A 377 22.42 -13.85 24.71
CA THR A 377 23.07 -12.73 25.39
C THR A 377 22.54 -12.53 26.82
N CYS A 378 21.40 -13.14 27.13
CA CYS A 378 20.72 -13.09 28.41
C CYS A 378 20.80 -14.42 29.18
N GLY A 379 20.34 -14.43 30.43
CA GLY A 379 20.38 -15.61 31.30
C GLY A 379 19.39 -16.71 30.90
N CYS A 380 18.37 -16.38 30.12
CA CYS A 380 17.37 -17.33 29.62
C CYS A 380 16.62 -16.76 28.40
N ILE A 381 15.90 -17.64 27.68
CA ILE A 381 15.07 -17.27 26.51
C ILE A 381 14.03 -16.20 26.84
N ALA A 382 13.37 -16.28 28.00
CA ALA A 382 12.36 -15.29 28.40
C ALA A 382 12.95 -13.88 28.49
N GLU A 383 14.15 -13.74 29.07
CA GLU A 383 14.84 -12.45 29.16
C GLU A 383 15.28 -11.95 27.79
N GLU A 384 15.74 -12.85 26.92
CA GLU A 384 16.11 -12.54 25.53
C GLU A 384 14.91 -11.96 24.75
N ILE A 385 13.73 -12.60 24.85
CA ILE A 385 12.50 -12.15 24.19
C ILE A 385 12.04 -10.79 24.72
N LEU A 386 12.06 -10.59 26.05
CA LEU A 386 11.67 -9.31 26.66
C LEU A 386 12.48 -8.15 26.07
N GLN A 387 13.81 -8.31 25.95
CA GLN A 387 14.71 -7.28 25.40
C GLN A 387 14.56 -7.11 23.88
N ASN A 388 14.48 -8.21 23.14
CA ASN A 388 14.39 -8.17 21.68
C ASN A 388 13.04 -7.61 21.21
N ALA A 389 11.95 -7.84 21.94
CA ALA A 389 10.65 -7.26 21.62
C ALA A 389 10.65 -5.73 21.71
N ILE A 390 11.19 -5.18 22.81
CA ILE A 390 11.35 -3.72 22.96
C ILE A 390 12.24 -3.19 21.82
N SER A 391 13.39 -3.83 21.60
CA SER A 391 14.34 -3.38 20.59
C SER A 391 13.78 -3.45 19.16
N ALA A 392 12.98 -4.46 18.84
CA ALA A 392 12.29 -4.56 17.56
C ALA A 392 11.29 -3.41 17.36
N GLY A 393 10.62 -2.97 18.43
CA GLY A 393 9.66 -1.86 18.36
C GLY A 393 10.26 -0.47 18.44
N THR A 394 11.48 -0.30 18.97
CA THR A 394 12.01 1.05 19.28
C THR A 394 13.43 1.33 18.80
N ASN A 395 14.23 0.30 18.52
CA ASN A 395 15.65 0.43 18.21
C ASN A 395 16.02 -0.12 16.82
N ASP A 396 15.05 -0.55 16.01
CA ASP A 396 15.31 -0.95 14.62
C ASP A 396 15.55 0.31 13.75
N PRO A 397 16.78 0.55 13.27
CA PRO A 397 17.12 1.80 12.59
C PRO A 397 16.42 1.98 11.23
N ARG A 398 15.74 0.94 10.73
CA ARG A 398 14.97 0.99 9.48
C ARG A 398 13.61 1.64 9.67
N PHE A 399 13.11 1.71 10.91
CA PHE A 399 11.74 2.16 11.20
C PHE A 399 11.72 3.18 12.35
N PRO A 400 10.76 4.13 12.34
CA PRO A 400 10.46 4.94 13.52
C PRO A 400 9.98 4.07 14.68
N MET A 401 10.07 4.59 15.91
CA MET A 401 9.54 3.90 17.09
C MET A 401 8.03 3.62 16.92
N ILE A 402 7.59 2.43 17.37
CA ILE A 402 6.18 2.06 17.39
C ILE A 402 5.43 2.93 18.39
N THR A 403 4.25 3.42 17.98
CA THR A 403 3.38 4.26 18.81
C THR A 403 2.19 3.48 19.39
N PRO A 404 1.55 3.97 20.47
CA PRO A 404 0.44 3.27 21.13
C PRO A 404 -0.74 2.91 20.20
N ASP A 405 -1.05 3.77 19.23
CA ASP A 405 -2.10 3.57 18.23
C ASP A 405 -1.80 2.42 17.26
N GLU A 406 -0.53 2.05 17.10
CA GLU A 406 -0.13 0.93 16.25
C GLU A 406 -0.31 -0.43 16.95
N LEU A 407 -0.25 -0.48 18.28
CA LEU A 407 -0.23 -1.74 19.05
C LEU A 407 -1.36 -2.72 18.68
N PRO A 408 -2.63 -2.29 18.52
CA PRO A 408 -3.72 -3.19 18.14
C PRO A 408 -3.54 -3.83 16.76
N TRP A 409 -2.73 -3.22 15.89
CA TRP A 409 -2.50 -3.64 14.51
C TRP A 409 -1.31 -4.57 14.32
N LEU A 410 -0.55 -4.83 15.39
CA LEU A 410 0.71 -5.56 15.29
C LEU A 410 0.48 -7.06 15.31
N GLU A 411 1.12 -7.75 14.37
CA GLU A 411 1.33 -9.19 14.35
C GLU A 411 2.77 -9.44 14.79
N ILE A 412 2.99 -10.34 15.75
CA ILE A 412 4.33 -10.59 16.32
C ILE A 412 4.65 -12.06 16.13
N SER A 413 5.87 -12.35 15.70
CA SER A 413 6.43 -13.71 15.71
C SER A 413 7.76 -13.74 16.44
N VAL A 414 8.08 -14.89 17.02
CA VAL A 414 9.32 -15.13 17.74
C VAL A 414 10.03 -16.36 17.15
N ASP A 415 11.21 -16.15 16.60
CA ASP A 415 12.09 -17.25 16.17
C ASP A 415 13.09 -17.55 17.29
N VAL A 416 13.09 -18.79 17.81
CA VAL A 416 14.08 -19.29 18.76
C VAL A 416 15.11 -20.11 18.00
N LEU A 417 16.38 -19.70 18.08
CA LEU A 417 17.46 -20.29 17.30
C LEU A 417 18.08 -21.50 18.00
N ASP A 418 18.29 -22.57 17.25
CA ASP A 418 19.17 -23.65 17.66
C ASP A 418 20.65 -23.23 17.55
N GLU A 419 21.53 -24.03 18.18
CA GLU A 419 22.97 -23.80 18.13
C GLU A 419 23.47 -23.93 16.67
N PRO A 420 24.11 -22.88 16.11
CA PRO A 420 24.58 -22.94 14.73
C PRO A 420 25.69 -23.98 14.54
N GLU A 421 25.60 -24.76 13.47
CA GLU A 421 26.61 -25.75 13.09
C GLU A 421 27.38 -25.31 11.84
N PRO A 422 28.72 -25.47 11.83
CA PRO A 422 29.53 -25.11 10.66
C PRO A 422 29.23 -26.04 9.49
N ILE A 423 29.16 -25.48 8.28
CA ILE A 423 29.00 -26.24 7.04
C ILE A 423 30.20 -26.04 6.12
N SER A 424 30.48 -27.06 5.31
CA SER A 424 31.60 -27.11 4.38
C SER A 424 31.23 -26.66 2.97
N SER A 425 29.95 -26.76 2.60
CA SER A 425 29.42 -26.38 1.29
C SER A 425 28.03 -25.75 1.38
N PRO A 426 27.67 -24.80 0.48
CA PRO A 426 26.29 -24.35 0.29
C PRO A 426 25.28 -25.49 0.02
N ASP A 427 25.71 -26.64 -0.49
CA ASP A 427 24.82 -27.79 -0.77
C ASP A 427 24.19 -28.38 0.51
N GLU A 428 24.72 -28.01 1.68
CA GLU A 428 24.20 -28.39 2.99
C GLU A 428 23.07 -27.49 3.48
N LEU A 429 22.69 -26.47 2.70
CA LEU A 429 21.58 -25.56 2.99
C LEU A 429 20.32 -25.93 2.23
N ASP A 430 19.19 -25.71 2.90
CA ASP A 430 17.85 -25.71 2.33
C ASP A 430 17.19 -24.41 2.75
N VAL A 431 16.77 -23.58 1.79
CA VAL A 431 16.27 -22.22 2.07
C VAL A 431 15.01 -22.20 2.93
N LYS A 432 14.25 -23.29 2.95
CA LYS A 432 13.02 -23.40 3.76
C LYS A 432 13.32 -23.91 5.16
N ARG A 433 14.33 -24.76 5.31
CA ARG A 433 14.66 -25.38 6.60
C ARG A 433 15.70 -24.61 7.41
N TYR A 434 16.77 -24.15 6.77
CA TYR A 434 17.95 -23.64 7.45
C TYR A 434 18.13 -22.15 7.25
N GLY A 435 18.38 -21.44 8.34
CA GLY A 435 18.99 -20.12 8.30
C GLY A 435 20.50 -20.25 8.01
N VAL A 436 21.10 -19.16 7.55
CA VAL A 436 22.54 -19.10 7.25
C VAL A 436 23.21 -17.97 8.01
N ILE A 437 24.37 -18.26 8.59
CA ILE A 437 25.29 -17.27 9.13
C ILE A 437 26.52 -17.24 8.24
N VAL A 438 26.89 -16.05 7.79
CA VAL A 438 28.12 -15.80 7.05
C VAL A 438 29.09 -15.04 7.93
N ARG A 439 30.37 -15.41 7.89
CA ARG A 439 31.44 -14.67 8.59
C ARG A 439 32.61 -14.39 7.66
N SER A 440 33.12 -13.17 7.73
CA SER A 440 34.46 -12.82 7.22
C SER A 440 35.16 -11.89 8.21
N GLY A 441 36.22 -12.39 8.85
CA GLY A 441 36.90 -11.68 9.94
C GLY A 441 35.93 -11.29 11.06
N TYR A 442 35.75 -9.99 11.28
CA TYR A 442 34.81 -9.44 12.27
C TYR A 442 33.39 -9.21 11.74
N LYS A 443 33.19 -9.32 10.42
CA LYS A 443 31.87 -9.13 9.79
C LYS A 443 31.06 -10.40 9.94
N ARG A 444 29.80 -10.27 10.35
CA ARG A 444 28.88 -11.38 10.50
C ARG A 444 27.50 -10.97 10.00
N GLY A 445 26.90 -11.81 9.17
CA GLY A 445 25.54 -11.64 8.66
C GLY A 445 24.71 -12.88 8.96
N LEU A 446 23.42 -12.69 9.18
CA LEU A 446 22.47 -13.77 9.38
C LEU A 446 21.25 -13.54 8.49
N LEU A 447 20.74 -14.64 7.94
CA LEU A 447 19.43 -14.67 7.31
C LEU A 447 18.63 -15.87 7.84
N LEU A 448 17.40 -15.60 8.27
CA LEU A 448 16.45 -16.61 8.76
C LEU A 448 15.97 -17.50 7.59
N PRO A 449 15.51 -18.74 7.85
CA PRO A 449 14.92 -19.60 6.85
C PRO A 449 13.53 -19.12 6.41
N ASN A 450 13.05 -19.67 5.29
CA ASN A 450 11.68 -19.58 4.79
C ASN A 450 11.17 -18.14 4.67
N LEU A 451 11.95 -17.29 3.99
CA LEU A 451 11.61 -15.90 3.72
C LEU A 451 11.07 -15.74 2.30
N ASP A 452 9.99 -14.98 2.16
CA ASP A 452 9.40 -14.66 0.86
C ASP A 452 10.42 -14.00 -0.07
N GLY A 453 10.45 -14.46 -1.33
CA GLY A 453 11.37 -13.97 -2.36
C GLY A 453 12.80 -14.50 -2.27
N VAL A 454 13.11 -15.45 -1.38
CA VAL A 454 14.42 -16.12 -1.29
C VAL A 454 14.31 -17.57 -1.77
N ASP A 455 14.45 -17.77 -3.08
CA ASP A 455 14.16 -19.07 -3.71
C ASP A 455 15.42 -19.95 -3.93
N SER A 456 16.62 -19.43 -3.61
CA SER A 456 17.85 -20.18 -3.80
C SER A 456 18.87 -19.95 -2.69
N VAL A 457 19.68 -20.98 -2.41
CA VAL A 457 20.76 -20.94 -1.41
C VAL A 457 21.76 -19.84 -1.72
N ILE A 458 22.11 -19.66 -3.01
CA ILE A 458 23.04 -18.61 -3.42
C ILE A 458 22.49 -17.22 -3.11
N GLN A 459 21.19 -17.01 -3.37
CA GLN A 459 20.52 -15.76 -3.01
C GLN A 459 20.51 -15.56 -1.49
N GLN A 460 20.21 -16.61 -0.72
CA GLN A 460 20.21 -16.60 0.74
C GLN A 460 21.57 -16.14 1.30
N ILE A 461 22.67 -16.75 0.84
CA ILE A 461 24.05 -16.40 1.23
C ILE A 461 24.37 -14.95 0.82
N ASN A 462 24.03 -14.55 -0.40
CA ASN A 462 24.33 -13.20 -0.89
C ASN A 462 23.64 -12.12 -0.06
N ILE A 463 22.37 -12.32 0.32
CA ILE A 463 21.64 -11.39 1.18
C ILE A 463 22.30 -11.33 2.57
N ALA A 464 22.70 -12.47 3.14
CA ALA A 464 23.42 -12.48 4.42
C ALA A 464 24.75 -11.71 4.34
N CYS A 465 25.51 -11.87 3.25
CA CYS A 465 26.74 -11.10 3.00
C CYS A 465 26.48 -9.60 2.86
N GLN A 466 25.42 -9.21 2.15
CA GLN A 466 25.04 -7.80 2.00
C GLN A 466 24.68 -7.18 3.37
N LYS A 467 23.90 -7.87 4.20
CA LYS A 467 23.58 -7.43 5.57
C LYS A 467 24.83 -7.23 6.43
N ALA A 468 25.88 -8.02 6.19
CA ALA A 468 27.16 -7.94 6.89
C ALA A 468 28.17 -6.94 6.29
N GLY A 469 27.86 -6.34 5.14
CA GLY A 469 28.82 -5.52 4.38
C GLY A 469 30.04 -6.32 3.87
N ILE A 470 29.85 -7.61 3.56
CA ILE A 470 30.88 -8.50 2.99
C ILE A 470 30.85 -8.38 1.45
N PRO A 471 31.90 -7.88 0.79
CA PRO A 471 31.98 -7.79 -0.67
C PRO A 471 32.08 -9.15 -1.34
N LYS A 472 31.68 -9.20 -2.61
CA LYS A 472 31.76 -10.42 -3.43
C LYS A 472 33.22 -10.84 -3.61
N GLY A 473 33.51 -12.12 -3.36
CA GLY A 473 34.85 -12.71 -3.53
C GLY A 473 35.74 -12.69 -2.28
N GLU A 474 35.28 -12.10 -1.18
CA GLU A 474 35.92 -12.29 0.14
C GLU A 474 35.71 -13.75 0.61
N GLU A 475 36.72 -14.34 1.27
CA GLU A 475 36.61 -15.69 1.82
C GLU A 475 35.63 -15.68 2.99
N ILE A 476 34.64 -16.57 2.97
CA ILE A 476 33.60 -16.65 4.00
C ILE A 476 33.57 -18.03 4.63
N SER A 477 33.28 -18.09 5.93
CA SER A 477 32.80 -19.31 6.57
C SER A 477 31.27 -19.28 6.69
N LEU A 478 30.68 -20.47 6.63
CA LEU A 478 29.24 -20.68 6.68
C LEU A 478 28.88 -21.52 7.90
N GLU A 479 27.83 -21.10 8.59
CA GLU A 479 27.13 -21.92 9.58
C GLU A 479 25.65 -21.98 9.18
N ARG A 480 24.99 -23.11 9.48
CA ARG A 480 23.55 -23.24 9.35
C ARG A 480 22.92 -23.42 10.73
N PHE A 481 21.66 -23.05 10.85
CA PHE A 481 20.88 -23.25 12.08
C PHE A 481 19.40 -23.47 11.72
N GLU A 482 18.69 -24.20 12.58
CA GLU A 482 17.23 -24.29 12.52
C GLU A 482 16.61 -23.26 13.47
N VAL A 483 15.34 -22.95 13.23
CA VAL A 483 14.56 -22.09 14.12
C VAL A 483 13.26 -22.79 14.47
N VAL A 484 12.85 -22.64 15.73
CA VAL A 484 11.46 -22.88 16.14
C VAL A 484 10.74 -21.56 16.05
N ARG A 485 9.82 -21.45 15.09
CA ARG A 485 8.98 -20.26 14.89
C ARG A 485 7.71 -20.35 15.71
N HIS A 486 7.45 -19.28 16.45
CA HIS A 486 6.26 -19.03 17.25
C HIS A 486 5.46 -17.88 16.63
N GLU A 487 4.16 -18.07 16.41
CA GLU A 487 3.24 -17.13 15.71
C GLU A 487 1.92 -16.96 16.45
#